data_AF-B9TJS7-F1
#
_entry.id   AF-B9TJS7-F1
#
_cell.length_a   1.000
_cell.length_b   1.000
_cell.length_c   1.000
_cell.angle_alpha   90.00
_cell.angle_beta   90.00
_cell.angle_gamma   90.00
#
_symmetry.space_group_name_H-M   'P 1'
#
loop_
_entity.id
_entity.type
_entity.pdbx_description
1 polymer ?
#
loop_
_entity_poly.entity_id
_entity_poly.type
_entity_poly.pdbx_seq_one_letter_code
_entity_poly.pdbx_strand_id
1 'polypeptide(L)'
;MTYGSNVSLGGDGRNNQILLALWKAKASREFDHENEVVIYCVEEPEAHLHPHQQRKLAAYLTSALKGQTLVTSHSPQIVSGYSPDSVIRLKRNISGTYAASKGCSNCISDAWDNMGYRMSILPAEAFFASAVLLIEGPSELLFYTELAKQLDIDLDYYNISILSVNGVDFEVYAQILKAMEIPFAVRTDNDISDLAIGGQKNPRTIRILAGLNRCLKLIDLAPLPHKEMPYEHQHCFADGTRTGVASLTEPREIYPAFIDLEHDLSSHLEEEFIDFKGSVAATIKYLQGSKAIRMREFLSKYKGCVKTLAVTNLAKPLTYCVELARSEAHA
;
A
#
# COMPACT_ATOMS: atom_id res chain seq x y z
N MET A 1 -4.58 42.03 33.94
CA MET A 1 -4.21 42.35 32.55
C MET A 1 -2.71 42.12 32.42
N THR A 2 -2.30 40.90 32.07
CA THR A 2 -0.91 40.58 31.74
C THR A 2 -0.70 40.92 30.27
N TYR A 3 0.14 41.92 30.02
CA TYR A 3 0.57 42.32 28.69
C TYR A 3 1.15 41.11 27.97
N GLY A 4 0.51 40.72 26.86
CA GLY A 4 1.01 39.67 25.98
C GLY A 4 2.42 40.04 25.51
N SER A 5 3.38 39.19 25.85
CA SER A 5 4.72 39.23 25.29
C SER A 5 4.63 39.17 23.77
N ASN A 6 5.41 40.02 23.08
CA ASN A 6 5.59 39.90 21.63
C ASN A 6 6.18 38.51 21.33
N VAL A 7 5.36 37.64 20.75
CA VAL A 7 5.83 36.41 20.12
C VAL A 7 6.74 36.83 18.97
N SER A 8 8.00 36.41 18.97
CA SER A 8 8.92 36.64 17.85
C SER A 8 8.26 36.11 16.57
N LEU A 9 7.96 37.02 15.65
CA LEU A 9 7.31 36.72 14.37
C LEU A 9 8.35 36.14 13.41
N GLY A 10 8.70 34.87 13.62
CA GLY A 10 9.63 34.15 12.75
C GLY A 10 9.97 32.78 13.31
N GLY A 11 9.06 31.81 13.15
CA GLY A 11 9.36 30.41 13.48
C GLY A 11 10.41 29.83 12.53
N ASP A 12 11.10 28.79 12.98
CA ASP A 12 12.23 28.15 12.27
C ASP A 12 11.90 27.78 10.81
N GLY A 13 10.67 27.33 10.54
CA GLY A 13 10.22 27.02 9.18
C GLY A 13 10.19 28.24 8.24
N ARG A 14 9.83 29.43 8.75
CA ARG A 14 9.84 30.68 7.95
C ARG A 14 11.28 31.12 7.68
N ASN A 15 12.17 30.97 8.65
CA ASN A 15 13.59 31.27 8.49
C ASN A 15 14.20 30.37 7.41
N ASN A 16 13.84 29.09 7.39
CA ASN A 16 14.30 28.14 6.37
C ASN A 16 13.81 28.52 4.95
N GLN A 17 12.55 28.95 4.82
CA GLN A 17 12.02 29.45 3.53
C GLN A 17 12.73 30.72 3.05
N ILE A 18 13.01 31.67 3.96
CA ILE A 18 13.76 32.89 3.63
C ILE A 18 15.18 32.54 3.18
N LEU A 19 15.83 31.61 3.89
CA LEU A 19 17.16 31.11 3.54
C LEU A 19 17.16 30.54 2.11
N LEU A 20 16.27 29.60 1.80
CA LEU A 20 16.16 29.01 0.46
C LEU A 20 15.89 30.05 -0.64
N ALA A 21 15.07 31.08 -0.34
CA ALA A 21 14.81 32.17 -1.28
C ALA A 21 16.06 33.03 -1.53
N LEU A 22 16.82 33.35 -0.48
CA LEU A 22 18.08 34.10 -0.59
C LEU A 22 19.14 33.31 -1.35
N TRP A 23 19.28 32.02 -1.08
CA TRP A 23 20.20 31.14 -1.81
C TRP A 23 19.85 31.06 -3.29
N LYS A 24 18.57 30.92 -3.63
CA LYS A 24 18.13 30.98 -5.03
C LYS A 24 18.52 32.31 -5.69
N ALA A 25 18.20 33.43 -5.04
CA ALA A 25 18.48 34.77 -5.58
C ALA A 25 19.99 34.99 -5.78
N LYS A 26 20.81 34.54 -4.82
CA LYS A 26 22.27 34.56 -4.92
C LYS A 26 22.75 33.70 -6.07
N ALA A 27 22.28 32.45 -6.16
CA ALA A 27 22.70 31.51 -7.17
C ALA A 27 22.37 32.00 -8.59
N SER A 28 21.18 32.54 -8.81
CA SER A 28 20.78 33.12 -10.10
C SER A 28 21.57 34.38 -10.50
N ARG A 29 22.28 35.01 -9.55
CA ARG A 29 23.11 36.19 -9.81
C ARG A 29 24.58 35.84 -10.01
N GLU A 30 25.07 34.87 -9.24
CA GLU A 30 26.50 34.57 -9.13
C GLU A 30 26.94 33.41 -10.01
N PHE A 31 26.03 32.50 -10.39
CA PHE A 31 26.34 31.36 -11.23
C PHE A 31 25.72 31.49 -12.62
N ASP A 32 26.52 31.16 -13.63
CA ASP A 32 26.07 31.05 -15.00
C ASP A 32 25.56 29.63 -15.26
N HIS A 33 24.25 29.45 -15.14
CA HIS A 33 23.60 28.15 -15.33
C HIS A 33 23.79 27.53 -16.74
N GLU A 34 24.29 28.26 -17.73
CA GLU A 34 24.61 27.70 -19.05
C GLU A 34 26.00 27.04 -19.09
N ASN A 35 26.92 27.49 -18.24
CA ASN A 35 28.33 27.06 -18.24
C ASN A 35 28.75 26.38 -16.92
N GLU A 36 27.93 26.46 -15.88
CA GLU A 36 28.20 25.93 -14.55
C GLU A 36 27.11 24.96 -14.09
N VAL A 37 27.54 23.84 -13.51
CA VAL A 37 26.64 22.86 -12.90
C VAL A 37 26.40 23.27 -11.44
N VAL A 38 25.16 23.63 -11.12
CA VAL A 38 24.74 23.96 -9.75
C VAL A 38 23.99 22.79 -9.14
N ILE A 39 24.47 22.31 -7.98
CA ILE A 39 23.84 21.27 -7.18
C ILE A 39 23.40 21.89 -5.85
N TYR A 40 22.12 21.77 -5.52
CA TYR A 40 21.56 22.15 -4.23
C TYR A 40 21.40 20.90 -3.36
N CYS A 41 22.02 20.88 -2.19
CA CYS A 41 21.82 19.84 -1.18
C CYS A 41 21.04 20.43 -0.02
N VAL A 42 19.85 19.90 0.26
CA VAL A 42 18.95 20.40 1.31
C VAL A 42 18.58 19.26 2.25
N GLU A 43 18.91 19.43 3.52
CA GLU A 43 18.57 18.46 4.56
C GLU A 43 17.27 18.85 5.26
N GLU A 44 16.34 17.91 5.36
CA GLU A 44 15.05 18.01 6.06
C GLU A 44 14.34 19.38 5.92
N PRO A 45 14.06 19.83 4.68
CA PRO A 45 13.48 21.15 4.43
C PRO A 45 12.10 21.34 5.07
N GLU A 46 11.41 20.26 5.42
CA GLU A 46 10.10 20.23 6.06
C GLU A 46 10.08 20.66 7.53
N ALA A 47 11.23 20.77 8.19
CA ALA A 47 11.32 21.01 9.63
C ALA A 47 10.48 22.24 10.03
N HIS A 48 9.61 22.07 11.03
CA HIS A 48 8.71 23.10 11.56
C HIS A 48 7.73 23.71 10.54
N LEU A 49 7.43 23.03 9.43
CA LEU A 49 6.43 23.45 8.44
C LEU A 49 5.15 22.63 8.52
N HIS A 50 4.02 23.31 8.28
CA HIS A 50 2.72 22.65 8.14
C HIS A 50 2.69 21.77 6.87
N PRO A 51 1.97 20.62 6.82
CA PRO A 51 1.91 19.75 5.64
C PRO A 51 1.62 20.44 4.30
N HIS A 52 0.72 21.44 4.29
CA HIS A 52 0.44 22.23 3.08
C HIS A 52 1.63 23.09 2.63
N GLN A 53 2.42 23.59 3.58
CA GLN A 53 3.64 24.34 3.30
C GLN A 53 4.75 23.41 2.80
N GLN A 54 4.84 22.19 3.34
CA GLN A 54 5.77 21.16 2.86
C GLN A 54 5.50 20.81 1.39
N ARG A 55 4.24 20.60 0.99
CA ARG A 55 3.88 20.38 -0.43
C ARG A 55 4.27 21.56 -1.33
N LYS A 56 4.03 22.79 -0.87
CA LYS A 56 4.44 24.00 -1.60
C LYS A 56 5.97 24.12 -1.70
N LEU A 57 6.68 23.71 -0.65
CA LEU A 57 8.13 23.69 -0.62
C LEU A 57 8.70 22.64 -1.57
N ALA A 58 8.14 21.42 -1.60
CA ALA A 58 8.51 20.40 -2.56
C ALA A 58 8.39 20.94 -4.00
N ALA A 59 7.23 21.50 -4.35
CA ALA A 59 7.04 22.11 -5.67
C ALA A 59 8.08 23.21 -5.98
N TYR A 60 8.47 24.01 -4.99
CA TYR A 60 9.52 25.03 -5.15
C TYR A 60 10.89 24.40 -5.38
N LEU A 61 11.26 23.36 -4.62
CA LEU A 61 12.54 22.66 -4.74
C LEU A 61 12.68 21.92 -6.09
N THR A 62 11.57 21.40 -6.63
CA THR A 62 11.55 20.67 -7.90
C THR A 62 11.50 21.58 -9.12
N SER A 63 10.79 22.72 -9.07
CA SER A 63 10.52 23.54 -10.27
C SER A 63 11.18 24.92 -10.29
N ALA A 64 11.52 25.47 -9.12
CA ALA A 64 11.91 26.87 -9.00
C ALA A 64 13.43 27.09 -8.90
N LEU A 65 14.19 26.04 -8.60
CA LEU A 65 15.65 26.07 -8.54
C LEU A 65 16.22 25.62 -9.90
N LYS A 66 17.09 26.43 -10.50
CA LYS A 66 17.82 26.07 -11.72
C LYS A 66 19.07 25.27 -11.32
N GLY A 67 19.03 23.96 -11.47
CA GLY A 67 20.10 23.04 -11.09
C GLY A 67 19.56 21.68 -10.65
N GLN A 68 20.45 20.80 -10.20
CA GLN A 68 20.06 19.52 -9.59
C GLN A 68 19.81 19.72 -8.10
N THR A 69 18.67 19.27 -7.58
CA THR A 69 18.35 19.35 -6.16
C THR A 69 18.38 17.96 -5.54
N LEU A 70 19.20 17.77 -4.50
CA LEU A 70 19.24 16.59 -3.65
C LEU A 70 18.60 16.95 -2.30
N VAL A 71 17.57 16.19 -1.93
CA VAL A 71 16.81 16.44 -0.70
C VAL A 71 16.78 15.18 0.15
N THR A 72 17.10 15.31 1.43
CA THR A 72 16.77 14.29 2.44
C THR A 72 15.49 14.72 3.15
N SER A 73 14.59 13.77 3.42
CA SER A 73 13.29 14.07 4.02
C SER A 73 12.72 12.81 4.67
N HIS A 74 12.12 13.00 5.84
CA HIS A 74 11.28 12.01 6.51
C HIS A 74 9.78 12.29 6.29
N SER A 75 9.44 13.37 5.57
CA SER A 75 8.06 13.72 5.27
C SER A 75 7.50 13.05 4.01
N PRO A 76 6.38 12.31 4.12
CA PRO A 76 5.60 11.86 2.97
C PRO A 76 5.10 13.02 2.10
N GLN A 77 4.89 14.21 2.69
CA GLN A 77 4.39 15.38 1.96
C GLN A 77 5.43 15.95 1.02
N ILE A 78 6.72 15.90 1.40
CA ILE A 78 7.82 16.27 0.51
C ILE A 78 7.94 15.24 -0.60
N VAL A 79 8.03 13.95 -0.26
CA VAL A 79 8.18 12.85 -1.24
C VAL A 79 7.06 12.85 -2.27
N SER A 80 5.82 13.15 -1.87
CA SER A 80 4.67 13.24 -2.78
C SER A 80 4.80 14.29 -3.89
N GLY A 81 5.70 15.27 -3.73
CA GLY A 81 5.99 16.30 -4.74
C GLY A 81 7.07 15.92 -5.75
N TYR A 82 7.68 14.75 -5.62
CA TYR A 82 8.70 14.22 -6.54
C TYR A 82 8.15 13.08 -7.37
N SER A 83 8.73 12.88 -8.55
CA SER A 83 8.48 11.68 -9.32
C SER A 83 9.20 10.49 -8.65
N PRO A 84 8.59 9.29 -8.56
CA PRO A 84 9.17 8.14 -7.85
C PRO A 84 10.47 7.62 -8.46
N ASP A 85 10.77 7.90 -9.73
CA ASP A 85 12.08 7.64 -10.34
C ASP A 85 13.18 8.55 -9.79
N SER A 86 12.80 9.67 -9.17
CA SER A 86 13.65 10.58 -8.41
C SER A 86 13.69 10.28 -6.90
N VAL A 87 12.99 9.25 -6.43
CA VAL A 87 12.95 8.89 -4.99
C VAL A 87 13.94 7.75 -4.73
N ILE A 88 14.90 7.99 -3.83
CA ILE A 88 15.86 6.99 -3.39
C ILE A 88 15.55 6.61 -1.94
N ARG A 89 15.16 5.36 -1.70
CA ARG A 89 15.03 4.83 -0.34
C ARG A 89 16.38 4.32 0.15
N LEU A 90 16.85 4.89 1.26
CA LEU A 90 18.04 4.43 1.95
C LEU A 90 17.66 3.40 3.01
N LYS A 91 18.37 2.28 3.04
CA LYS A 91 18.17 1.17 3.96
C LYS A 91 19.45 0.85 4.71
N ARG A 92 19.33 0.28 5.89
CA ARG A 92 20.48 -0.19 6.68
C ARG A 92 20.54 -1.72 6.64
N ASN A 93 21.76 -2.24 6.55
CA ASN A 93 22.06 -3.64 6.83
C ASN A 93 23.29 -3.72 7.76
N ILE A 94 23.71 -4.95 8.08
CA ILE A 94 24.88 -5.22 8.94
C ILE A 94 26.16 -4.55 8.42
N SER A 95 26.31 -4.39 7.10
CA SER A 95 27.48 -3.78 6.45
C SER A 95 27.42 -2.25 6.28
N GLY A 96 26.29 -1.61 6.60
CA GLY A 96 26.11 -0.16 6.50
C GLY A 96 24.81 0.25 5.82
N THR A 97 24.74 1.52 5.41
CA THR A 97 23.59 2.08 4.67
C THR A 97 23.79 1.88 3.17
N TYR A 98 22.73 1.46 2.47
CA TYR A 98 22.72 1.29 1.03
C TYR A 98 21.42 1.82 0.42
N ALA A 99 21.44 2.15 -0.87
CA ALA A 99 20.25 2.56 -1.61
C ALA A 99 19.51 1.32 -2.13
N ALA A 100 18.20 1.25 -1.87
CA ALA A 100 17.34 0.19 -2.41
C ALA A 100 17.47 0.12 -3.94
N SER A 101 17.58 -1.09 -4.49
CA SER A 101 17.72 -1.34 -5.93
C SER A 101 18.79 -0.48 -6.62
N LYS A 102 19.88 -0.17 -5.90
CA LYS A 102 21.00 0.67 -6.35
C LYS A 102 20.63 2.14 -6.66
N GLY A 103 19.57 2.67 -6.04
CA GLY A 103 19.12 4.05 -6.24
C GLY A 103 18.28 4.20 -7.52
N CYS A 104 18.39 5.34 -8.22
CA CYS A 104 17.66 5.64 -9.47
C CYS A 104 18.11 4.72 -10.64
N SER A 105 17.80 3.44 -10.57
CA SER A 105 18.12 2.46 -11.60
C SER A 105 16.99 2.37 -12.63
N ASN A 106 17.32 1.99 -13.87
CA ASN A 106 16.34 1.93 -14.97
C ASN A 106 15.14 1.03 -14.66
N CYS A 107 15.24 0.05 -13.76
CA CYS A 107 14.09 -0.77 -13.38
C CYS A 107 13.00 0.02 -12.63
N ILE A 108 13.37 1.08 -11.93
CA ILE A 108 12.44 2.00 -11.27
C ILE A 108 11.83 2.93 -12.34
N SER A 109 12.63 3.45 -13.27
CA SER A 109 12.13 4.27 -14.39
C SER A 109 11.20 3.48 -15.31
N ASP A 110 11.58 2.29 -15.77
CA ASP A 110 10.78 1.47 -16.69
C ASP A 110 9.48 1.00 -16.03
N ALA A 111 9.51 0.64 -14.74
CA ALA A 111 8.31 0.32 -13.99
C ALA A 111 7.39 1.56 -13.89
N TRP A 112 7.93 2.76 -13.73
CA TRP A 112 7.17 4.01 -13.59
C TRP A 112 6.70 4.63 -14.90
N ASP A 113 7.48 4.55 -15.96
CA ASP A 113 7.16 5.03 -17.31
C ASP A 113 6.02 4.20 -17.91
N ASN A 114 6.03 2.87 -17.69
CA ASN A 114 4.90 2.00 -18.02
C ASN A 114 3.65 2.32 -17.19
N MET A 115 3.81 2.98 -16.04
CA MET A 115 2.72 3.36 -15.14
C MET A 115 2.22 4.79 -15.33
N GLY A 116 2.98 5.68 -16.01
CA GLY A 116 2.69 6.95 -16.70
C GLY A 116 1.79 8.03 -16.06
N TYR A 117 0.89 7.68 -15.17
CA TYR A 117 -0.16 8.50 -14.56
C TYR A 117 -0.62 7.97 -13.19
N ARG A 118 -0.13 6.80 -12.75
CA ARG A 118 -0.60 6.06 -11.57
C ARG A 118 0.14 6.38 -10.27
N MET A 119 0.97 7.41 -10.28
CA MET A 119 1.78 7.85 -9.13
C MET A 119 0.99 8.27 -7.90
N SER A 120 -0.21 8.82 -8.10
CA SER A 120 -1.11 9.19 -7.01
C SER A 120 -1.70 7.99 -6.28
N ILE A 121 -1.43 6.77 -6.75
CA ILE A 121 -2.06 5.56 -6.26
C ILE A 121 -1.36 5.00 -5.02
N LEU A 122 -0.03 4.97 -4.98
CA LEU A 122 0.69 4.53 -3.78
C LEU A 122 0.83 5.72 -2.82
N PRO A 123 0.27 5.66 -1.59
CA PRO A 123 0.50 6.71 -0.60
C PRO A 123 1.99 6.83 -0.30
N ALA A 124 2.52 8.06 -0.31
CA ALA A 124 3.94 8.31 -0.07
C ALA A 124 4.43 7.79 1.30
N GLU A 125 3.52 7.61 2.25
CA GLU A 125 3.77 6.94 3.53
C GLU A 125 4.37 5.53 3.36
N ALA A 126 3.95 4.80 2.32
CA ALA A 126 4.43 3.45 2.04
C ALA A 126 5.96 3.39 1.87
N PHE A 127 6.59 4.47 1.38
CA PHE A 127 8.04 4.53 1.21
C PHE A 127 8.82 4.50 2.53
N PHE A 128 8.15 4.82 3.64
CA PHE A 128 8.70 4.83 4.98
C PHE A 128 8.32 3.58 5.78
N ALA A 129 7.50 2.70 5.22
CA ALA A 129 7.06 1.50 5.89
C ALA A 129 8.18 0.45 5.99
N SER A 130 8.21 -0.25 7.12
CA SER A 130 9.01 -1.47 7.32
C SER A 130 8.38 -2.66 6.61
N ALA A 131 7.05 -2.73 6.56
CA ALA A 131 6.31 -3.71 5.78
C ALA A 131 4.96 -3.14 5.33
N VAL A 132 4.46 -3.62 4.18
CA VAL A 132 3.16 -3.21 3.64
C VAL A 132 2.22 -4.40 3.51
N LEU A 133 1.00 -4.27 4.01
CA LEU A 133 -0.08 -5.22 3.76
C LEU A 133 -1.01 -4.66 2.67
N LEU A 134 -0.93 -5.21 1.46
CA LEU A 134 -1.81 -4.86 0.35
C LEU A 134 -3.12 -5.63 0.48
N ILE A 135 -4.24 -4.91 0.43
CA ILE A 135 -5.58 -5.45 0.59
C ILE A 135 -6.52 -4.95 -0.51
N GLU A 136 -7.58 -5.71 -0.77
CA GLU A 136 -8.50 -5.43 -1.87
C GLU A 136 -9.28 -4.12 -1.67
N GLY A 137 -9.93 -3.99 -0.52
CA GLY A 137 -10.91 -2.94 -0.30
C GLY A 137 -11.04 -2.47 1.14
N PRO A 138 -12.04 -1.62 1.43
CA PRO A 138 -12.21 -1.03 2.74
C PRO A 138 -12.65 -2.02 3.81
N SER A 139 -13.29 -3.15 3.45
CA SER A 139 -13.68 -4.19 4.42
C SER A 139 -12.42 -4.78 5.08
N GLU A 140 -11.43 -5.17 4.28
CA GLU A 140 -10.18 -5.75 4.73
C GLU A 140 -9.38 -4.74 5.56
N LEU A 141 -9.35 -3.47 5.14
CA LEU A 141 -8.66 -2.41 5.89
C LEU A 141 -9.20 -2.32 7.32
N LEU A 142 -10.52 -2.27 7.46
CA LEU A 142 -11.19 -2.21 8.77
C LEU A 142 -10.94 -3.48 9.58
N PHE A 143 -11.02 -4.65 8.94
CA PHE A 143 -10.78 -5.94 9.58
C PHE A 143 -9.36 -6.04 10.13
N TYR A 144 -8.33 -5.83 9.30
CA TYR A 144 -6.94 -5.94 9.74
C TYR A 144 -6.55 -4.87 10.76
N THR A 145 -7.12 -3.66 10.66
CA THR A 145 -6.92 -2.62 11.67
C THR A 145 -7.52 -3.01 13.02
N GLU A 146 -8.71 -3.61 13.04
CA GLU A 146 -9.31 -4.10 14.29
C GLU A 146 -8.58 -5.34 14.81
N LEU A 147 -8.18 -6.26 13.93
CA LEU A 147 -7.39 -7.45 14.28
C LEU A 147 -6.08 -7.04 14.96
N ALA A 148 -5.32 -6.10 14.39
CA ALA A 148 -4.09 -5.61 15.00
C ALA A 148 -4.33 -5.09 16.43
N LYS A 149 -5.39 -4.30 16.65
CA LYS A 149 -5.77 -3.82 17.99
C LYS A 149 -6.10 -4.95 18.96
N GLN A 150 -6.83 -5.97 18.52
CA GLN A 150 -7.19 -7.11 19.37
C GLN A 150 -6.00 -8.02 19.70
N LEU A 151 -4.96 -7.99 18.87
CA LEU A 151 -3.70 -8.69 19.08
C LEU A 151 -2.64 -7.85 19.81
N ASP A 152 -2.98 -6.64 20.24
CA ASP A 152 -2.05 -5.69 20.89
C ASP A 152 -0.83 -5.36 20.00
N ILE A 153 -1.08 -5.25 18.70
CA ILE A 153 -0.09 -4.90 17.68
C ILE A 153 -0.30 -3.44 17.32
N ASP A 154 0.67 -2.61 17.70
CA ASP A 154 0.73 -1.21 17.30
C ASP A 154 1.38 -1.10 15.90
N LEU A 155 0.55 -0.93 14.88
CA LEU A 155 0.98 -0.83 13.48
C LEU A 155 1.94 0.34 13.26
N ASP A 156 1.67 1.48 13.91
CA ASP A 156 2.48 2.70 13.75
C ASP A 156 3.84 2.52 14.42
N TYR A 157 3.89 1.89 15.61
CA TYR A 157 5.15 1.56 16.28
C TYR A 157 6.08 0.68 15.43
N TYR A 158 5.50 -0.28 14.69
CA TYR A 158 6.24 -1.19 13.82
C TYR A 158 6.42 -0.66 12.39
N ASN A 159 6.00 0.57 12.07
CA ASN A 159 6.00 1.13 10.72
C ASN A 159 5.31 0.22 9.68
N ILE A 160 4.18 -0.39 10.03
CA ILE A 160 3.40 -1.26 9.14
C ILE A 160 2.25 -0.48 8.51
N SER A 161 2.25 -0.34 7.19
CA SER A 161 1.15 0.31 6.47
C SER A 161 0.20 -0.72 5.84
N ILE A 162 -1.10 -0.55 6.03
CA ILE A 162 -2.14 -1.33 5.36
C ILE A 162 -2.72 -0.50 4.21
N LEU A 163 -2.56 -0.96 2.97
CA LEU A 163 -2.91 -0.18 1.78
C LEU A 163 -3.96 -0.91 0.95
N SER A 164 -5.09 -0.24 0.71
CA SER A 164 -6.13 -0.74 -0.19
C SER A 164 -5.82 -0.39 -1.63
N VAL A 165 -5.90 -1.38 -2.53
CA VAL A 165 -5.65 -1.15 -3.96
C VAL A 165 -6.84 -0.49 -4.70
N ASN A 166 -8.03 -0.41 -4.09
CA ASN A 166 -9.17 0.42 -4.54
C ASN A 166 -9.49 0.35 -6.05
N GLY A 167 -9.44 -0.83 -6.67
CA GLY A 167 -9.72 -1.04 -8.09
C GLY A 167 -8.54 -0.79 -9.04
N VAL A 168 -7.36 -0.50 -8.50
CA VAL A 168 -6.09 -0.54 -9.22
C VAL A 168 -5.50 -1.95 -9.13
N ASP A 169 -4.77 -2.38 -10.15
CA ASP A 169 -4.13 -3.70 -10.17
C ASP A 169 -3.05 -3.81 -9.08
N PHE A 170 -3.07 -4.88 -8.28
CA PHE A 170 -2.08 -5.17 -7.24
C PHE A 170 -0.66 -5.20 -7.80
N GLU A 171 -0.50 -5.60 -9.06
CA GLU A 171 0.79 -5.65 -9.75
C GLU A 171 1.50 -4.30 -9.73
N VAL A 172 0.76 -3.21 -9.88
CA VAL A 172 1.30 -1.84 -9.86
C VAL A 172 1.98 -1.56 -8.51
N TYR A 173 1.26 -1.82 -7.43
CA TYR A 173 1.80 -1.65 -6.07
C TYR A 173 2.97 -2.58 -5.81
N ALA A 174 2.84 -3.86 -6.18
CA ALA A 174 3.87 -4.86 -5.96
C ALA A 174 5.19 -4.50 -6.69
N GLN A 175 5.12 -3.99 -7.91
CA GLN A 175 6.30 -3.54 -8.64
C GLN A 175 6.99 -2.36 -7.94
N ILE A 176 6.23 -1.37 -7.43
CA ILE A 176 6.75 -0.25 -6.62
C ILE A 176 7.43 -0.73 -5.36
N LEU A 177 6.77 -1.59 -4.60
CA LEU A 177 7.32 -2.10 -3.34
C LEU A 177 8.57 -2.96 -3.58
N LYS A 178 8.56 -3.82 -4.61
CA LYS A 178 9.74 -4.60 -5.02
C LYS A 178 10.91 -3.69 -5.40
N ALA A 179 10.67 -2.67 -6.23
CA ALA A 179 11.71 -1.76 -6.67
C ALA A 179 12.30 -0.93 -5.51
N MET A 180 11.48 -0.58 -4.52
CA MET A 180 11.91 0.12 -3.30
C MET A 180 12.43 -0.82 -2.19
N GLU A 181 12.53 -2.11 -2.46
CA GLU A 181 12.86 -3.17 -1.49
C GLU A 181 12.06 -3.07 -0.18
N ILE A 182 10.78 -2.74 -0.29
CA ILE A 182 9.82 -2.71 0.80
C ILE A 182 9.13 -4.07 0.80
N PRO A 183 9.28 -4.88 1.85
CA PRO A 183 8.64 -6.18 1.89
C PRO A 183 7.13 -6.02 2.09
N PHE A 184 6.35 -6.91 1.50
CA PHE A 184 4.90 -6.80 1.53
C PHE A 184 4.21 -8.16 1.50
N ALA A 185 3.00 -8.19 2.05
CA ALA A 185 2.05 -9.29 1.87
C ALA A 185 0.81 -8.81 1.12
N VAL A 186 0.09 -9.74 0.52
CA VAL A 186 -1.13 -9.47 -0.25
C VAL A 186 -2.28 -10.32 0.27
N ARG A 187 -3.43 -9.71 0.53
CA ARG A 187 -4.70 -10.42 0.73
C ARG A 187 -5.71 -9.96 -0.32
N THR A 188 -6.25 -10.90 -1.09
CA THR A 188 -7.18 -10.61 -2.19
C THR A 188 -8.32 -11.63 -2.29
N ASP A 189 -9.46 -11.20 -2.80
CA ASP A 189 -10.64 -12.01 -3.06
C ASP A 189 -10.38 -13.04 -4.17
N ASN A 190 -11.08 -14.16 -4.10
CA ASN A 190 -11.00 -15.25 -5.06
C ASN A 190 -12.08 -15.10 -6.13
N ASP A 191 -12.06 -13.99 -6.87
CA ASP A 191 -13.09 -13.68 -7.85
C ASP A 191 -13.12 -14.70 -9.01
N ILE A 192 -14.34 -15.10 -9.40
CA ILE A 192 -14.60 -15.84 -10.63
C ILE A 192 -15.50 -14.97 -11.51
N SER A 193 -14.97 -14.50 -12.64
CA SER A 193 -15.62 -13.53 -13.52
C SER A 193 -16.11 -14.18 -14.81
N ASP A 194 -17.16 -13.61 -15.39
CA ASP A 194 -17.70 -14.03 -16.69
C ASP A 194 -16.96 -13.37 -17.85
N LEU A 195 -16.66 -14.17 -18.87
CA LEU A 195 -16.20 -13.70 -20.17
C LEU A 195 -17.13 -14.18 -21.27
N ALA A 196 -17.81 -13.23 -21.92
CA ALA A 196 -18.60 -13.50 -23.11
C ALA A 196 -17.65 -13.70 -24.31
N ILE A 197 -17.76 -14.86 -24.95
CA ILE A 197 -17.05 -15.23 -26.17
C ILE A 197 -18.02 -15.65 -27.28
N GLY A 198 -17.55 -15.64 -28.52
CA GLY A 198 -18.36 -16.00 -29.69
C GLY A 198 -19.02 -14.78 -30.36
N GLY A 199 -19.42 -14.96 -31.63
CA GLY A 199 -20.12 -13.93 -32.39
C GLY A 199 -21.59 -13.81 -31.99
N GLN A 200 -22.27 -12.74 -32.43
CA GLN A 200 -23.69 -12.47 -32.12
C GLN A 200 -24.64 -13.66 -32.34
N LYS A 201 -24.31 -14.59 -33.24
CA LYS A 201 -25.14 -15.76 -33.55
C LYS A 201 -25.00 -16.92 -32.56
N ASN A 202 -23.89 -17.02 -31.82
CA ASN A 202 -23.64 -18.08 -30.83
C ASN A 202 -22.82 -17.53 -29.65
N PRO A 203 -23.41 -16.69 -28.79
CA PRO A 203 -22.74 -16.23 -27.59
C PRO A 203 -22.55 -17.41 -26.63
N ARG A 204 -21.35 -17.51 -26.06
CA ARG A 204 -21.02 -18.44 -24.97
C ARG A 204 -20.36 -17.65 -23.85
N THR A 205 -20.52 -18.11 -22.63
CA THR A 205 -19.86 -17.51 -21.47
C THR A 205 -18.93 -18.54 -20.87
N ILE A 206 -17.68 -18.14 -20.65
CA ILE A 206 -16.67 -18.93 -19.94
C ILE A 206 -16.26 -18.19 -18.67
N ARG A 207 -15.68 -18.93 -17.73
CA ARG A 207 -15.28 -18.41 -16.42
C ARG A 207 -13.80 -18.14 -16.37
N ILE A 208 -13.44 -16.93 -15.94
CA ILE A 208 -12.08 -16.51 -15.64
C ILE A 208 -11.88 -16.63 -14.14
N LEU A 209 -10.82 -17.31 -13.72
CA LEU A 209 -10.38 -17.39 -12.32
C LEU A 209 -9.60 -16.12 -11.95
N ALA A 210 -10.27 -14.97 -11.97
CA ALA A 210 -9.67 -13.65 -11.87
C ALA A 210 -8.82 -13.48 -10.60
N GLY A 211 -9.33 -13.88 -9.43
CA GLY A 211 -8.61 -13.78 -8.16
C GLY A 211 -7.36 -14.66 -8.11
N LEU A 212 -7.45 -15.91 -8.57
CA LEU A 212 -6.28 -16.81 -8.61
C LEU A 212 -5.25 -16.37 -9.66
N ASN A 213 -5.71 -15.93 -10.84
CA ASN A 213 -4.83 -15.44 -11.90
C ASN A 213 -4.10 -14.16 -11.46
N ARG A 214 -4.76 -13.29 -10.71
CA ARG A 214 -4.14 -12.12 -10.05
C ARG A 214 -3.00 -12.55 -9.13
N CYS A 215 -3.21 -13.58 -8.30
CA CYS A 215 -2.16 -14.11 -7.42
C CYS A 215 -0.99 -14.72 -8.19
N LEU A 216 -1.26 -15.50 -9.25
CA LEU A 216 -0.21 -16.11 -10.09
C LEU A 216 0.61 -15.05 -10.82
N LYS A 217 -0.03 -14.00 -11.32
CA LYS A 217 0.64 -12.90 -12.01
C LYS A 217 1.62 -12.16 -11.10
N LEU A 218 1.28 -11.96 -9.82
CA LEU A 218 2.16 -11.29 -8.84
C LEU A 218 3.46 -12.07 -8.54
N ILE A 219 3.47 -13.37 -8.80
CA ILE A 219 4.62 -14.27 -8.67
C ILE A 219 5.20 -14.68 -10.03
N ASP A 220 4.88 -13.91 -11.08
CA ASP A 220 5.40 -14.06 -12.44
C ASP A 220 5.10 -15.44 -13.08
N LEU A 221 3.97 -16.05 -12.71
CA LEU A 221 3.48 -17.30 -13.30
C LEU A 221 2.35 -17.07 -14.31
N ALA A 222 2.24 -17.98 -15.28
CA ALA A 222 1.20 -17.95 -16.29
C ALA A 222 -0.21 -18.10 -15.67
N PRO A 223 -1.23 -17.39 -16.20
CA PRO A 223 -2.59 -17.52 -15.73
C PRO A 223 -3.15 -18.91 -16.04
N LEU A 224 -4.09 -19.35 -15.20
CA LEU A 224 -4.86 -20.58 -15.41
C LEU A 224 -5.76 -20.45 -16.65
N PRO A 225 -6.01 -21.57 -17.36
CA PRO A 225 -6.96 -21.59 -18.46
C PRO A 225 -8.37 -21.27 -17.97
N HIS A 226 -9.15 -20.65 -18.84
CA HIS A 226 -10.57 -20.39 -18.59
C HIS A 226 -11.35 -21.70 -18.44
N LYS A 227 -12.44 -21.67 -17.66
CA LYS A 227 -13.29 -22.83 -17.38
C LYS A 227 -14.63 -22.71 -18.09
N GLU A 228 -15.17 -23.82 -18.57
CA GLU A 228 -16.52 -23.86 -19.14
C GLU A 228 -17.58 -23.72 -18.04
N MET A 229 -18.76 -23.20 -18.42
CA MET A 229 -19.89 -23.10 -17.50
C MET A 229 -20.58 -24.47 -17.30
N PRO A 230 -21.06 -24.80 -16.08
CA PRO A 230 -20.93 -24.02 -14.85
C PRO A 230 -19.57 -24.25 -14.16
N TYR A 231 -18.93 -23.17 -13.70
CA TYR A 231 -17.78 -23.24 -12.80
C TYR A 231 -17.90 -22.17 -11.71
N GLU A 232 -17.83 -22.59 -10.45
CA GLU A 232 -18.05 -21.78 -9.25
C GLU A 232 -17.03 -22.17 -8.18
N HIS A 233 -16.98 -21.44 -7.07
CA HIS A 233 -16.02 -21.69 -5.99
C HIS A 233 -16.03 -23.14 -5.48
N GLN A 234 -17.21 -23.77 -5.37
CA GLN A 234 -17.31 -25.18 -4.97
C GLN A 234 -16.53 -26.12 -5.90
N HIS A 235 -16.56 -25.85 -7.21
CA HIS A 235 -15.80 -26.62 -8.21
C HIS A 235 -14.29 -26.39 -8.03
N CYS A 236 -13.90 -25.14 -7.76
CA CYS A 236 -12.51 -24.76 -7.51
C CYS A 236 -11.91 -25.39 -6.24
N PHE A 237 -12.76 -25.66 -5.24
CA PHE A 237 -12.37 -26.39 -4.04
C PHE A 237 -12.29 -27.89 -4.31
N ALA A 238 -13.29 -28.44 -5.01
CA ALA A 238 -13.39 -29.87 -5.29
C ALA A 238 -12.28 -30.38 -6.22
N ASP A 239 -11.90 -29.59 -7.24
CA ASP A 239 -10.84 -29.95 -8.18
C ASP A 239 -9.42 -29.61 -7.66
N GLY A 240 -9.31 -29.02 -6.47
CA GLY A 240 -8.05 -28.66 -5.83
C GLY A 240 -7.34 -27.45 -6.45
N THR A 241 -7.94 -26.76 -7.42
CA THR A 241 -7.32 -25.62 -8.12
C THR A 241 -6.91 -24.52 -7.14
N ARG A 242 -7.81 -24.12 -6.22
CA ARG A 242 -7.50 -23.10 -5.21
C ARG A 242 -6.35 -23.52 -4.31
N THR A 243 -6.35 -24.75 -3.82
CA THR A 243 -5.31 -25.29 -2.94
C THR A 243 -3.96 -25.35 -3.65
N GLY A 244 -3.94 -25.75 -4.93
CA GLY A 244 -2.74 -25.75 -5.76
C GLY A 244 -2.18 -24.35 -6.01
N VAL A 245 -3.02 -23.34 -6.21
CA VAL A 245 -2.56 -21.94 -6.33
C VAL A 245 -2.09 -21.41 -4.98
N ALA A 246 -2.81 -21.67 -3.89
CA ALA A 246 -2.44 -21.25 -2.55
C ALA A 246 -1.07 -21.81 -2.12
N SER A 247 -0.78 -23.08 -2.42
CA SER A 247 0.52 -23.69 -2.09
C SER A 247 1.70 -23.08 -2.86
N LEU A 248 1.45 -22.43 -4.00
CA LEU A 248 2.46 -21.69 -4.76
C LEU A 248 2.58 -20.22 -4.30
N THR A 249 1.49 -19.62 -3.85
CA THR A 249 1.36 -18.17 -3.61
C THR A 249 1.57 -17.81 -2.14
N GLU A 250 1.06 -18.60 -1.18
CA GLU A 250 1.23 -18.35 0.25
C GLU A 250 2.70 -18.33 0.69
N PRO A 251 3.60 -19.21 0.21
CA PRO A 251 5.04 -19.11 0.54
C PRO A 251 5.75 -17.88 -0.03
N ARG A 252 5.06 -17.12 -0.88
CA ARG A 252 5.50 -15.84 -1.44
C ARG A 252 4.65 -14.69 -0.90
N GLU A 253 3.91 -14.94 0.19
CA GLU A 253 3.19 -13.94 0.98
C GLU A 253 1.98 -13.34 0.27
N ILE A 254 1.41 -14.13 -0.64
CA ILE A 254 0.20 -13.80 -1.38
C ILE A 254 -0.89 -14.77 -0.97
N TYR A 255 -1.93 -14.22 -0.35
CA TYR A 255 -2.96 -14.97 0.35
C TYR A 255 -4.32 -14.83 -0.35
N PRO A 256 -4.68 -15.76 -1.26
CA PRO A 256 -5.99 -15.78 -1.89
C PRO A 256 -7.08 -16.19 -0.88
N ALA A 257 -8.24 -15.53 -0.96
CA ALA A 257 -9.40 -15.88 -0.16
C ALA A 257 -9.86 -17.30 -0.46
N PHE A 258 -10.72 -17.88 0.38
CA PHE A 258 -11.54 -18.99 -0.11
C PHE A 258 -12.57 -18.44 -1.10
N ILE A 259 -13.29 -17.38 -0.72
CA ILE A 259 -14.22 -16.67 -1.61
C ILE A 259 -13.94 -15.17 -1.54
N ASP A 260 -14.25 -14.54 -0.42
CA ASP A 260 -13.98 -13.14 -0.09
C ASP A 260 -13.81 -13.04 1.44
N LEU A 261 -13.54 -11.83 1.96
CA LEU A 261 -13.40 -11.65 3.40
C LEU A 261 -14.67 -12.04 4.17
N GLU A 262 -15.86 -11.65 3.71
CA GLU A 262 -17.11 -11.89 4.41
C GLU A 262 -17.41 -13.39 4.57
N HIS A 263 -17.19 -14.18 3.53
CA HIS A 263 -17.33 -15.64 3.57
C HIS A 263 -16.26 -16.27 4.47
N ASP A 264 -15.00 -15.85 4.35
CA ASP A 264 -13.92 -16.40 5.16
C ASP A 264 -14.15 -16.14 6.66
N LEU A 265 -14.66 -14.96 7.02
CA LEU A 265 -15.07 -14.63 8.39
C LEU A 265 -16.22 -15.52 8.88
N SER A 266 -17.22 -15.76 8.01
CA SER A 266 -18.39 -16.56 8.40
C SER A 266 -18.04 -17.98 8.82
N SER A 267 -16.95 -18.54 8.27
CA SER A 267 -16.48 -19.89 8.61
C SER A 267 -15.86 -20.00 10.01
N HIS A 268 -15.53 -18.87 10.64
CA HIS A 268 -14.92 -18.82 11.97
C HIS A 268 -15.81 -18.12 13.01
N LEU A 269 -16.78 -17.31 12.58
CA LEU A 269 -17.66 -16.49 13.41
C LEU A 269 -19.15 -16.78 13.14
N GLU A 270 -19.50 -18.06 13.00
CA GLU A 270 -20.85 -18.47 12.59
C GLU A 270 -21.93 -17.98 13.57
N GLU A 271 -21.69 -18.11 14.88
CA GLU A 271 -22.62 -17.69 15.92
C GLU A 271 -22.88 -16.17 15.89
N GLU A 272 -21.82 -15.37 15.74
CA GLU A 272 -21.92 -13.91 15.64
C GLU A 272 -22.61 -13.48 14.35
N PHE A 273 -22.36 -14.18 13.24
CA PHE A 273 -23.05 -13.93 11.98
C PHE A 273 -24.55 -14.21 12.10
N ILE A 274 -24.95 -15.28 12.79
CA ILE A 274 -26.37 -15.58 13.06
C ILE A 274 -26.97 -14.53 13.99
N ASP A 275 -26.29 -14.14 15.07
CA ASP A 275 -26.76 -13.09 16.00
C ASP A 275 -26.95 -11.73 15.31
N PHE A 276 -26.14 -11.42 14.28
CA PHE A 276 -26.16 -10.10 13.64
C PHE A 276 -27.34 -9.86 12.70
N LYS A 277 -27.69 -10.82 11.82
CA LYS A 277 -28.82 -10.70 10.85
C LYS A 277 -29.73 -11.92 10.79
N GLY A 278 -29.62 -12.84 11.73
CA GLY A 278 -30.47 -14.04 11.85
C GLY A 278 -30.00 -15.26 11.05
N SER A 279 -29.10 -15.09 10.07
CA SER A 279 -28.45 -16.20 9.37
C SER A 279 -27.12 -15.77 8.76
N VAL A 280 -26.23 -16.74 8.54
CA VAL A 280 -24.93 -16.51 7.89
C VAL A 280 -25.09 -15.86 6.52
N ALA A 281 -25.94 -16.42 5.65
CA ALA A 281 -26.17 -15.91 4.31
C ALA A 281 -26.75 -14.48 4.30
N ALA A 282 -27.64 -14.16 5.25
CA ALA A 282 -28.19 -12.82 5.38
C ALA A 282 -27.12 -11.81 5.82
N THR A 283 -26.24 -12.21 6.75
CA THR A 283 -25.12 -11.38 7.21
C THR A 283 -24.11 -11.14 6.11
N ILE A 284 -23.67 -12.17 5.37
CA ILE A 284 -22.76 -12.00 4.23
C ILE A 284 -23.32 -11.00 3.22
N LYS A 285 -24.58 -11.21 2.77
CA LYS A 285 -25.24 -10.31 1.82
C LYS A 285 -25.39 -8.89 2.37
N TYR A 286 -25.63 -8.76 3.68
CA TYR A 286 -25.66 -7.45 4.33
C TYR A 286 -24.29 -6.79 4.25
N LEU A 287 -23.22 -7.44 4.71
CA LEU A 287 -21.87 -6.89 4.72
C LEU A 287 -21.42 -6.46 3.31
N GLN A 288 -21.59 -7.32 2.31
CA GLN A 288 -21.23 -7.06 0.91
C GLN A 288 -21.97 -5.84 0.31
N GLY A 289 -23.20 -5.55 0.75
CA GLY A 289 -23.99 -4.45 0.20
C GLY A 289 -23.49 -3.04 0.57
N SER A 290 -22.67 -2.90 1.61
CA SER A 290 -21.97 -1.65 1.92
C SER A 290 -20.72 -1.96 2.75
N LYS A 291 -19.71 -2.50 2.05
CA LYS A 291 -18.47 -3.07 2.59
C LYS A 291 -17.90 -2.27 3.77
N ALA A 292 -17.58 -0.98 3.59
CA ALA A 292 -16.99 -0.16 4.65
C ALA A 292 -17.91 0.06 5.88
N ILE A 293 -19.15 0.52 5.66
CA ILE A 293 -20.04 0.95 6.76
C ILE A 293 -20.50 -0.26 7.57
N ARG A 294 -20.89 -1.33 6.89
CA ARG A 294 -21.47 -2.51 7.52
C ARG A 294 -20.41 -3.41 8.15
N MET A 295 -19.20 -3.46 7.59
CA MET A 295 -18.07 -4.12 8.25
C MET A 295 -17.70 -3.41 9.56
N ARG A 296 -17.66 -2.06 9.56
CA ARG A 296 -17.44 -1.30 10.79
C ARG A 296 -18.51 -1.57 11.85
N GLU A 297 -19.78 -1.59 11.44
CA GLU A 297 -20.90 -1.91 12.33
C GLU A 297 -20.71 -3.29 12.99
N PHE A 298 -20.43 -4.32 12.18
CA PHE A 298 -20.19 -5.68 12.65
C PHE A 298 -18.99 -5.75 13.61
N LEU A 299 -17.82 -5.26 13.19
CA LEU A 299 -16.60 -5.29 14.00
C LEU A 299 -16.79 -4.52 15.32
N SER A 300 -17.55 -3.42 15.32
CA SER A 300 -17.81 -2.65 16.55
C SER A 300 -18.61 -3.42 17.59
N LYS A 301 -19.50 -4.33 17.15
CA LYS A 301 -20.33 -5.16 18.02
C LYS A 301 -19.58 -6.40 18.53
N TYR A 302 -18.71 -7.00 17.70
CA TYR A 302 -18.07 -8.29 18.00
C TYR A 302 -16.54 -8.22 18.13
N LYS A 303 -15.99 -7.09 18.59
CA LYS A 303 -14.53 -6.91 18.74
C LYS A 303 -13.80 -8.07 19.44
N GLY A 304 -14.40 -8.60 20.51
CA GLY A 304 -13.80 -9.66 21.32
C GLY A 304 -13.61 -10.98 20.57
N CYS A 305 -14.48 -11.29 19.59
CA CYS A 305 -14.35 -12.52 18.80
C CYS A 305 -13.24 -12.41 17.76
N VAL A 306 -12.89 -11.20 17.29
CA VAL A 306 -11.81 -10.99 16.31
C VAL A 306 -10.47 -11.50 16.83
N LYS A 307 -10.24 -11.48 18.16
CA LYS A 307 -9.04 -12.04 18.77
C LYS A 307 -8.89 -13.54 18.54
N THR A 308 -9.98 -14.31 18.43
CA THR A 308 -9.90 -15.76 18.19
C THR A 308 -9.39 -16.07 16.78
N LEU A 309 -9.49 -15.11 15.86
CA LEU A 309 -9.01 -15.24 14.49
C LEU A 309 -7.48 -15.20 14.36
N ALA A 310 -6.76 -14.89 15.44
CA ALA A 310 -5.29 -14.85 15.49
C ALA A 310 -4.62 -16.15 14.98
N VAL A 311 -5.26 -17.29 15.25
CA VAL A 311 -4.74 -18.63 14.91
C VAL A 311 -5.17 -19.11 13.52
N THR A 312 -5.96 -18.31 12.82
CA THR A 312 -6.55 -18.69 11.53
C THR A 312 -5.69 -18.20 10.38
N ASN A 313 -5.97 -18.71 9.17
CA ASN A 313 -5.30 -18.25 7.95
C ASN A 313 -5.55 -16.76 7.65
N LEU A 314 -6.60 -16.15 8.22
CA LEU A 314 -6.91 -14.73 8.05
C LEU A 314 -5.86 -13.82 8.71
N ALA A 315 -5.19 -14.27 9.77
CA ALA A 315 -4.19 -13.46 10.46
C ALA A 315 -2.80 -13.53 9.81
N LYS A 316 -2.52 -14.57 9.01
CA LYS A 316 -1.19 -14.81 8.40
C LYS A 316 -0.59 -13.59 7.69
N PRO A 317 -1.33 -12.85 6.82
CA PRO A 317 -0.75 -11.70 6.12
C PRO A 317 -0.26 -10.61 7.08
N LEU A 318 -1.02 -10.35 8.16
CA LEU A 318 -0.66 -9.38 9.17
C LEU A 318 0.53 -9.88 10.02
N THR A 319 0.50 -11.14 10.45
CA THR A 319 1.59 -11.74 11.23
C THR A 319 2.92 -11.69 10.48
N TYR A 320 2.91 -11.98 9.17
CA TYR A 320 4.09 -11.87 8.34
C TYR A 320 4.68 -10.45 8.32
N CYS A 321 3.84 -9.43 8.10
CA CYS A 321 4.29 -8.04 8.14
C CYS A 321 4.91 -7.66 9.50
N VAL A 322 4.37 -8.19 10.60
CA VAL A 322 4.89 -7.97 11.96
C VAL A 322 6.23 -8.66 12.17
N GLU A 323 6.41 -9.89 11.69
CA GLU A 323 7.67 -10.61 11.77
C GLU A 323 8.80 -9.87 11.03
N LEU A 324 8.51 -9.38 9.82
CA LEU A 324 9.45 -8.55 9.04
C LEU A 324 9.82 -7.26 9.76
N ALA A 325 8.84 -6.50 10.23
CA ALA A 325 9.07 -5.24 10.91
C ALA A 325 9.93 -5.43 12.19
N ARG A 326 9.70 -6.53 12.93
CA ARG A 326 10.53 -6.89 14.08
C ARG A 326 11.96 -7.21 13.68
N SER A 327 12.17 -7.93 12.58
CA SER A 327 13.52 -8.26 12.10
C SER A 327 14.31 -7.01 11.70
N GLU A 328 13.65 -5.99 11.13
CA GLU A 328 14.29 -4.73 10.74
C GLU A 328 14.63 -3.87 11.98
N ALA A 329 13.78 -3.87 13.01
CA ALA A 329 14.03 -3.17 14.27
C ALA A 329 15.25 -3.72 15.05
N HIS A 330 15.68 -4.95 14.76
CA HIS A 330 16.82 -5.61 15.39
C HIS A 330 18.10 -5.63 14.53
N ALA A 331 18.08 -5.07 13.32
CA ALA A 331 19.19 -5.03 12.36
C ALA A 331 19.95 -3.68 12.37
#